data_AF-A0A952NWE4-F1
#
_entry.id   AF-A0A952NWE4-F1
#
_cell.length_a   1.000
_cell.length_b   1.000
_cell.length_c   1.000
_cell.angle_alpha   90.00
_cell.angle_beta   90.00
_cell.angle_gamma   90.00
#
_symmetry.space_group_name_H-M   'P 1'
#
loop_
_entity.id
_entity.type
_entity.pdbx_description
1 polymer ?
#
loop_
_entity_poly.entity_id
_entity_poly.type
_entity_poly.pdbx_seq_one_letter_code
_entity_poly.pdbx_strand_id
1 'polypeptide(L)'
;MSRSPRSQQGQARSRHQRGQAIVEYILLMVVLIGVFGAIMNILKGNDLATRFTSAPWEKINGMIQCGNWVGCGVNQTAPGVHPNTQNRVLTLDPKRM
;
A
#
# COMPACT_ATOMS: atom_id res chain seq x y z
N MET A 1 64.64 30.67 -28.77
CA MET A 1 63.59 30.96 -27.75
C MET A 1 62.24 30.66 -28.42
N SER A 2 61.23 29.98 -27.87
CA SER A 2 60.97 29.44 -26.54
C SER A 2 59.86 28.37 -26.67
N ARG A 3 59.79 27.47 -25.70
CA ARG A 3 58.95 26.26 -25.60
C ARG A 3 57.44 26.57 -25.50
N SER A 4 56.59 25.67 -26.01
CA SER A 4 55.78 24.74 -25.20
C SER A 4 54.60 24.12 -25.99
N PRO A 5 54.48 22.78 -26.04
CA PRO A 5 53.22 22.09 -26.22
C PRO A 5 52.61 21.80 -24.84
N ARG A 6 51.48 22.44 -24.49
CA ARG A 6 50.74 22.11 -23.26
C ARG A 6 49.80 20.93 -23.49
N SER A 7 50.25 19.81 -22.95
CA SER A 7 49.45 18.90 -22.12
C SER A 7 48.26 18.21 -22.78
N GLN A 8 48.56 17.07 -23.41
CA GLN A 8 47.69 15.90 -23.32
C GLN A 8 47.54 15.52 -21.84
N GLN A 9 46.48 16.00 -21.18
CA GLN A 9 46.14 15.59 -19.81
C GLN A 9 45.11 14.47 -19.86
N GLY A 10 45.60 13.27 -19.53
CA GLY A 10 44.89 12.43 -18.56
C GLY A 10 43.87 11.44 -19.10
N GLN A 11 44.19 10.65 -20.13
CA GLN A 11 43.60 9.31 -20.19
C GLN A 11 44.16 8.49 -19.01
N ALA A 12 43.39 8.44 -17.92
CA ALA A 12 43.67 7.59 -16.78
C ALA A 12 43.57 6.11 -17.22
N ARG A 13 44.70 5.59 -17.71
CA ARG A 13 45.21 4.22 -17.56
C ARG A 13 44.12 3.15 -17.36
N SER A 14 43.54 2.67 -18.45
CA SER A 14 42.77 1.43 -18.48
C SER A 14 43.69 0.23 -18.16
N ARG A 15 43.84 -0.15 -16.89
CA ARG A 15 44.69 -1.31 -16.53
C ARG A 15 44.03 -2.42 -15.72
N HIS A 16 42.77 -2.29 -15.28
CA HIS A 16 42.07 -3.38 -14.58
C HIS A 16 40.55 -3.41 -14.85
N GLN A 17 40.14 -3.31 -16.11
CA GLN A 17 38.71 -3.31 -16.49
C GLN A 17 38.01 -4.67 -16.27
N ARG A 18 38.77 -5.78 -16.26
CA ARG A 18 38.18 -7.14 -16.14
C ARG A 18 37.61 -7.44 -14.76
N GLY A 19 38.23 -6.93 -13.69
CA GLY A 19 37.72 -7.09 -12.32
C GLY A 19 36.62 -6.09 -11.96
N GLN A 20 36.68 -4.88 -12.55
CA GLN A 20 35.72 -3.82 -12.32
C GLN A 20 34.32 -4.17 -12.86
N ALA A 21 34.24 -4.84 -14.01
CA ALA A 21 32.97 -5.28 -14.58
C ALA A 21 32.21 -6.23 -13.64
N ILE A 22 32.92 -7.17 -12.99
CA ILE A 22 32.29 -8.12 -12.05
C ILE A 22 31.70 -7.38 -10.85
N VAL A 23 32.44 -6.42 -10.30
CA VAL A 23 31.96 -5.60 -9.17
C VAL A 23 30.75 -4.77 -9.58
N GLU A 24 30.75 -4.20 -10.78
CA GLU A 24 29.64 -3.41 -11.32
C GLU A 24 28.37 -4.24 -11.49
N TYR A 25 28.47 -5.48 -12.00
CA TYR A 25 27.32 -6.38 -12.11
C TYR A 25 26.74 -6.79 -10.76
N ILE A 26 27.60 -7.05 -9.77
CA ILE A 26 27.15 -7.36 -8.40
C ILE A 26 26.40 -6.15 -7.82
N LEU A 27 26.94 -4.94 -8.01
CA LEU A 27 26.34 -3.72 -7.52
C LEU A 27 24.97 -3.46 -8.19
N LEU A 28 24.88 -3.68 -9.51
CA LEU A 28 23.60 -3.65 -10.23
C LEU A 28 22.61 -4.70 -9.72
N MET A 29 23.05 -5.91 -9.42
CA MET A 29 22.18 -6.97 -8.92
C MET A 29 21.62 -6.60 -7.54
N VAL A 30 22.46 -6.09 -6.62
CA VAL A 30 22.02 -5.65 -5.29
C VAL A 30 21.03 -4.50 -5.40
N VAL A 31 21.27 -3.53 -6.28
CA VAL A 31 20.34 -2.43 -6.53
C VAL A 31 19.00 -2.96 -7.06
N LEU A 32 19.01 -3.89 -8.01
CA LEU A 32 17.78 -4.49 -8.55
C LEU A 32 16.98 -5.26 -7.49
N ILE A 33 17.65 -6.04 -6.64
CA ILE A 33 16.99 -6.73 -5.52
C ILE A 33 16.38 -5.71 -4.55
N GLY A 34 17.10 -4.61 -4.26
CA GLY A 34 16.62 -3.53 -3.39
C GLY A 34 15.35 -2.86 -3.95
N VAL A 35 15.38 -2.49 -5.23
CA VAL A 35 14.22 -1.88 -5.92
C VAL A 35 13.05 -2.85 -5.97
N PHE A 36 13.30 -4.12 -6.31
CA PHE A 36 12.26 -5.15 -6.34
C PHE A 36 11.63 -5.37 -4.96
N GLY A 37 12.44 -5.42 -3.90
CA GLY A 37 11.96 -5.52 -2.52
C GLY A 37 11.09 -4.33 -2.11
N ALA A 38 11.49 -3.11 -2.49
CA ALA A 38 10.71 -1.91 -2.25
C ALA A 38 9.33 -1.96 -2.96
N ILE A 39 9.29 -2.37 -4.22
CA ILE A 39 8.04 -2.55 -4.97
C ILE A 39 7.14 -3.59 -4.29
N MET A 40 7.70 -4.72 -3.87
CA MET A 40 6.95 -5.77 -3.17
C MET A 40 6.41 -5.30 -1.82
N ASN A 41 7.15 -4.47 -1.09
CA ASN A 41 6.66 -3.87 0.16
C ASN A 41 5.52 -2.89 -0.09
N ILE A 42 5.57 -2.10 -1.17
CA ILE A 42 4.46 -1.23 -1.56
C ILE A 42 3.23 -2.05 -1.96
N LEU A 43 3.40 -3.14 -2.71
CA LEU A 43 2.30 -4.03 -3.11
C LEU A 43 1.70 -4.81 -1.93
N LYS A 44 2.49 -5.16 -0.92
CA LYS A 44 1.98 -5.77 0.32
C LYS A 44 1.29 -4.75 1.23
N GLY A 45 1.80 -3.51 1.29
CA GLY A 45 1.23 -2.43 2.10
C GLY A 45 -0.06 -1.85 1.50
N ASN A 46 -0.13 -1.76 0.17
CA ASN A 46 -1.37 -1.55 -0.55
C ASN A 46 -2.07 -2.89 -0.67
N ASP A 47 -2.83 -3.22 0.36
CA ASP A 47 -3.73 -4.38 0.48
C ASP A 47 -4.83 -4.34 -0.60
N LEU A 48 -4.44 -4.28 -1.88
CA LEU A 48 -5.26 -4.13 -3.07
C LEU A 48 -6.20 -5.32 -3.14
N ALA A 49 -5.66 -6.52 -2.91
CA ALA A 49 -6.45 -7.74 -2.80
C ALA A 49 -7.54 -7.60 -1.73
N THR A 50 -7.19 -7.09 -0.54
CA THR A 50 -8.15 -6.86 0.54
C THR A 50 -9.15 -5.78 0.19
N ARG A 51 -8.78 -4.71 -0.52
CA ARG A 51 -9.74 -3.69 -1.00
C ARG A 51 -10.71 -4.25 -2.04
N PHE A 52 -10.26 -5.15 -2.92
CA PHE A 52 -11.12 -5.78 -3.92
C PHE A 52 -12.11 -6.78 -3.32
N THR A 53 -11.77 -7.44 -2.21
CA THR A 53 -12.67 -8.41 -1.55
C THR A 53 -13.51 -7.78 -0.44
N SER A 54 -12.97 -6.83 0.31
CA SER A 54 -13.67 -6.16 1.43
C SER A 54 -14.84 -5.31 0.95
N ALA A 55 -14.70 -4.54 -0.13
CA ALA A 55 -15.76 -3.65 -0.58
C ALA A 55 -17.03 -4.38 -1.08
N PRO A 56 -16.94 -5.46 -1.88
CA PRO A 56 -18.11 -6.29 -2.20
C PRO A 56 -18.69 -6.99 -0.98
N TRP A 57 -17.82 -7.50 -0.09
CA TRP A 57 -18.25 -8.19 1.13
C TRP A 57 -19.05 -7.25 2.04
N GLU A 58 -18.61 -6.01 2.20
CA GLU A 58 -19.30 -4.99 2.99
C GLU A 58 -20.70 -4.68 2.43
N LYS A 59 -20.84 -4.62 1.10
CA LYS A 59 -22.15 -4.44 0.45
C LYS A 59 -23.09 -5.64 0.66
N ILE A 60 -22.58 -6.86 0.51
CA ILE A 60 -23.36 -8.09 0.75
C ILE A 60 -23.78 -8.15 2.21
N ASN A 61 -22.87 -7.86 3.13
CA ASN A 61 -23.14 -7.85 4.56
C ASN A 61 -24.21 -6.81 4.93
N GLY A 62 -24.18 -5.62 4.33
CA GLY A 62 -25.24 -4.61 4.48
C GLY A 62 -26.61 -5.14 4.05
N MET A 63 -26.68 -5.89 2.94
CA MET A 63 -27.93 -6.44 2.45
C MET A 63 -28.47 -7.54 3.36
N ILE A 64 -27.59 -8.43 3.83
CA ILE A 64 -27.99 -9.53 4.72
C ILE A 64 -28.51 -8.99 6.05
N GLN A 65 -27.84 -7.98 6.63
CA GLN A 65 -28.18 -7.48 7.96
C GLN A 65 -29.30 -6.44 7.95
N CYS A 66 -29.37 -5.60 6.92
CA CYS A 66 -30.26 -4.45 6.91
C CYS A 66 -31.12 -4.31 5.65
N GLY A 67 -31.00 -5.23 4.70
CA GLY A 67 -31.74 -5.17 3.44
C GLY A 67 -31.34 -4.00 2.54
N ASN A 68 -30.16 -3.40 2.77
CA ASN A 68 -29.67 -2.25 2.00
C ASN A 68 -28.22 -2.48 1.54
N TRP A 69 -27.83 -1.86 0.43
CA TRP A 69 -26.50 -2.01 -0.18
C TRP A 69 -25.39 -1.24 0.54
N VAL A 70 -25.73 -0.53 1.61
CA VAL A 70 -24.81 0.20 2.48
C VAL A 70 -24.65 -0.56 3.78
N GLY A 71 -23.42 -0.57 4.30
CA GLY A 71 -23.13 -1.12 5.62
C GLY A 71 -23.91 -0.39 6.72
N CYS A 72 -24.37 -1.16 7.70
CA CYS A 72 -25.29 -0.71 8.75
C CYS A 72 -24.90 -1.34 10.10
N GLY A 73 -25.12 -0.63 11.21
CA GLY A 73 -24.70 -1.03 12.55
C GLY A 73 -23.87 0.04 13.27
N VAL A 74 -23.54 -0.21 14.54
CA VAL A 74 -23.02 0.81 15.50
C VAL A 74 -21.69 1.44 15.06
N ASN A 75 -20.93 0.79 14.17
CA ASN A 75 -19.63 1.26 13.66
C ASN A 75 -19.59 1.38 12.12
N GLN A 76 -20.74 1.59 11.48
CA GLN A 76 -20.87 1.63 10.02
C GLN A 76 -21.29 3.04 9.56
N THR A 77 -21.11 3.34 8.27
CA THR A 77 -21.44 4.66 7.68
C THR A 77 -22.88 5.11 7.89
N ALA A 78 -23.80 4.18 8.14
CA ALA A 78 -25.21 4.49 8.36
C ALA A 78 -25.78 3.66 9.55
N PRO A 79 -25.49 4.06 10.80
CA PRO A 79 -25.84 3.29 12.01
C PRO A 79 -27.36 3.26 12.30
N GLY A 80 -28.11 4.22 11.75
CA GLY A 80 -29.56 4.36 11.96
C GLY A 80 -30.46 3.59 10.98
N VAL A 81 -29.89 2.92 9.98
CA VAL A 81 -30.67 2.25 8.91
C VAL A 81 -30.94 0.77 9.22
N HIS A 82 -30.43 0.27 10.34
CA HIS A 82 -30.68 -1.11 10.73
C HIS A 82 -32.17 -1.28 11.09
N PRO A 83 -32.87 -2.30 10.58
CA PRO A 83 -34.31 -2.49 10.80
C PRO A 83 -34.70 -2.53 12.29
N ASN A 84 -33.77 -2.95 13.13
CA ASN A 84 -33.92 -3.02 14.59
C ASN A 84 -33.66 -1.69 15.34
N THR A 85 -33.39 -0.58 14.64
CA THR A 85 -33.11 0.74 15.25
C THR A 85 -34.37 1.63 15.32
N GLN A 86 -35.57 1.05 15.20
CA GLN A 86 -36.81 1.81 15.34
C GLN A 86 -36.93 2.46 16.72
N ASN A 87 -37.58 3.62 16.76
CA ASN A 87 -37.85 4.37 17.99
C ASN A 87 -38.68 3.50 18.95
N ARG A 88 -38.00 2.84 19.91
CA ARG A 88 -38.67 2.04 20.93
C ARG A 88 -39.28 3.00 21.93
N VAL A 89 -40.61 3.07 21.94
CA VAL A 89 -41.33 3.74 23.02
C VAL A 89 -41.19 2.86 24.26
N LEU A 90 -40.38 3.30 25.23
CA LEU A 90 -40.29 2.67 26.52
C LEU A 90 -41.60 2.95 27.27
N THR A 91 -42.56 2.03 27.19
CA THR A 91 -43.71 2.05 28.09
C THR A 91 -43.22 1.64 29.47
N LEU A 92 -42.95 2.62 30.32
CA LEU A 92 -42.76 2.42 31.75
C LEU A 92 -44.13 1.99 32.30
N ASP A 93 -44.28 0.72 32.69
CA ASP A 93 -45.40 0.28 33.51
C ASP A 93 -45.16 0.77 34.95
N PRO A 94 -45.92 1.77 35.45
CA PRO A 94 -45.67 2.33 36.77
C PRO A 94 -46.11 1.41 37.91
N LYS A 95 -46.73 0.25 37.63
CA LYS A 95 -47.33 -0.62 38.66
C LYS A 95 -46.38 -1.69 39.22
N ARG A 96 -45.10 -1.67 38.86
CA ARG A 96 -44.05 -2.57 39.38
C ARG A 96 -42.79 -1.83 39.87
N MET A 97 -42.95 -0.68 40.51
CA MET A 97 -41.92 -0.09 41.39
C MET A 97 -42.43 -0.09 42.84
#